data_AF-A0A9E0EAA0-F1
#
_entry.id   AF-A0A9E0EAA0-F1
#
_cell.length_a   1.000
_cell.length_b   1.000
_cell.length_c   1.000
_cell.angle_alpha   90.00
_cell.angle_beta   90.00
_cell.angle_gamma   90.00
#
_symmetry.space_group_name_H-M   'P 1'
#
loop_
_entity.id
_entity.type
_entity.pdbx_description
1 polymer ?
#
loop_
_entity_poly.entity_id
_entity_poly.type
_entity_poly.pdbx_seq_one_letter_code
_entity_poly.pdbx_strand_id
1 'polypeptide(L)'
;MYNEFYDRYEIIRELSCSRHSKVYLVRHRILDVYRVAKIFSGNQYEADRLLKEAHLIKNLKHPHIPVIYDIEQNIGEDNSSICIIEEYIDGKSLRQYVNDETGAGGNLSVHEICRIGVELCCILEYLHGFNGNGILHMDIKPDNIMLDINGKVKLIDFDNAVAGNAGVSVDSGSPLYAAPEQYSGEYAVTQSDVYSVGMVILFMVSHGHIKTDKGHNLAGIPRRYSRLYHVIEKSIHHQWGLRYSSVTLLKNELQGIMRRSGGTIEKHSYIVQVAGDKAGIGTTHTVMCMAHFFKKNGISCVVVDRSGNRRVLPPFLKNGLMEDGSYIYKGIRIIPDYNGAISVSAQKTDIILVDSGHSMRELENDKDIMDIAVENYAYIEVCVTGKHICEENKRLRKLKEDRVYMLNLVSATQFYELTDMLKGKKCYREPCIYDWCEDNPIFDETMNDFLQDNLSELWEDCRPDRLKECIGRLYEKISSIRYFKGVKKKKSR
;
A
#
# COMPACT_ATOMS: atom_id res chain seq x y z
N MET A 1 52.60 -3.84 -9.41
CA MET A 1 51.66 -3.15 -10.31
C MET A 1 50.87 -2.21 -9.42
N TYR A 2 51.05 -0.89 -9.56
CA TYR A 2 50.32 0.10 -8.77
C TYR A 2 48.90 0.19 -9.34
N ASN A 3 47.87 0.00 -8.52
CA ASN A 3 46.49 0.06 -8.97
C ASN A 3 45.85 1.35 -8.43
N GLU A 4 45.92 2.41 -9.24
CA GLU A 4 45.50 3.78 -8.92
C GLU A 4 44.02 3.89 -8.47
N PHE A 5 43.20 2.87 -8.76
CA PHE A 5 41.83 2.81 -8.27
C PHE A 5 41.76 2.71 -6.74
N TYR A 6 42.54 1.83 -6.12
CA TYR A 6 42.49 1.59 -4.68
C TYR A 6 43.11 2.72 -3.86
N ASP A 7 43.96 3.53 -4.51
CA ASP A 7 44.50 4.77 -3.95
C ASP A 7 43.46 5.90 -3.93
N ARG A 8 42.51 5.91 -4.88
CA ARG A 8 41.44 6.92 -4.97
C ARG A 8 40.17 6.53 -4.24
N TYR A 9 39.83 5.25 -4.27
CA TYR A 9 38.56 4.73 -3.77
C TYR A 9 38.77 3.67 -2.69
N GLU A 10 38.09 3.86 -1.56
CA GLU A 10 37.98 2.87 -0.50
C GLU A 10 36.70 2.05 -0.70
N ILE A 11 36.80 0.73 -0.84
CA ILE A 11 35.62 -0.15 -0.89
C ILE A 11 35.02 -0.26 0.51
N ILE A 12 33.76 0.14 0.65
CA ILE A 12 33.03 0.10 1.92
C ILE A 12 32.27 -1.21 2.06
N ARG A 13 31.49 -1.58 1.04
CA ARG A 13 30.75 -2.85 1.00
C ARG A 13 30.32 -3.20 -0.42
N GLU A 14 30.05 -4.48 -0.64
CA GLU A 14 29.36 -4.94 -1.85
C GLU A 14 27.87 -4.57 -1.79
N LEU A 15 27.35 -4.04 -2.90
CA LEU A 15 25.93 -3.71 -3.10
C LEU A 15 25.22 -4.83 -3.85
N SER A 16 25.86 -5.37 -4.89
CA SER A 16 25.35 -6.50 -5.65
C SER A 16 26.49 -7.24 -6.37
N CYS A 17 26.25 -8.50 -6.71
CA CYS A 17 27.16 -9.33 -7.49
C CYS A 17 26.34 -10.10 -8.53
N SER A 18 26.77 -10.01 -9.79
CA SER A 18 26.22 -10.76 -10.91
C SER A 18 27.30 -11.68 -11.50
N ARG A 19 26.95 -12.46 -12.53
CA ARG A 19 27.92 -13.29 -13.25
C ARG A 19 29.02 -12.46 -13.93
N HIS A 20 28.73 -11.21 -14.28
CA HIS A 20 29.57 -10.39 -15.17
C HIS A 20 30.10 -9.12 -14.49
N SER A 21 29.49 -8.71 -13.37
CA SER A 21 29.79 -7.45 -12.70
C SER A 21 29.67 -7.57 -11.18
N LYS A 22 30.45 -6.75 -10.48
CA LYS A 22 30.35 -6.52 -9.04
C LYS A 22 30.15 -5.04 -8.79
N VAL A 23 29.18 -4.72 -7.96
CA VAL A 23 28.81 -3.34 -7.63
C VAL A 23 29.20 -3.08 -6.19
N TYR A 24 30.01 -2.05 -5.98
CA TYR A 24 30.51 -1.68 -4.67
C TYR A 24 30.04 -0.28 -4.27
N LEU A 25 29.69 -0.11 -3.00
CA LEU A 25 29.69 1.20 -2.38
C LEU A 25 31.14 1.55 -2.07
N VAL A 26 31.61 2.66 -2.62
CA VAL A 26 32.98 3.14 -2.40
C VAL A 26 32.95 4.55 -1.84
N ARG A 27 34.00 4.91 -1.11
CA ARG A 27 34.25 6.28 -0.63
C ARG A 27 35.42 6.84 -1.41
N HIS A 28 35.21 7.94 -2.12
CA HIS A 28 36.32 8.67 -2.73
C HIS A 28 37.15 9.30 -1.62
N ARG A 29 38.42 8.89 -1.46
CA ARG A 29 39.23 9.18 -0.26
C ARG A 29 39.48 10.68 -0.03
N ILE A 30 39.73 11.44 -1.10
CA ILE A 30 40.04 12.88 -1.00
C ILE A 30 38.78 13.72 -0.81
N LEU A 31 37.77 13.52 -1.65
CA LEU A 31 36.52 14.27 -1.62
C LEU A 31 35.60 13.90 -0.46
N ASP A 32 35.84 12.76 0.19
CA ASP A 32 35.03 12.23 1.26
C ASP A 32 33.55 12.09 0.89
N VAL A 33 33.29 11.48 -0.25
CA VAL A 33 31.94 11.27 -0.78
C VAL A 33 31.72 9.83 -1.20
N TYR A 34 30.52 9.32 -0.94
CA TYR A 34 30.12 8.00 -1.40
C TYR A 34 29.83 7.99 -2.90
N ARG A 35 30.23 6.90 -3.56
CA ARG A 35 30.02 6.60 -4.98
C ARG A 35 29.68 5.13 -5.14
N VAL A 36 29.11 4.79 -6.28
CA VAL A 36 28.96 3.40 -6.70
C VAL A 36 30.06 3.09 -7.72
N ALA A 37 30.77 1.98 -7.50
CA ALA A 37 31.78 1.45 -8.42
C ALA A 37 31.27 0.14 -9.00
N LYS A 38 30.91 0.17 -10.29
CA LYS A 38 30.43 -0.99 -11.05
C LYS A 38 31.63 -1.60 -11.79
N ILE A 39 32.20 -2.68 -11.26
CA ILE A 39 33.41 -3.33 -11.76
C ILE A 39 33.04 -4.55 -12.59
N PHE A 40 33.57 -4.64 -13.81
CA PHE A 40 33.37 -5.78 -14.70
C PHE A 40 34.68 -6.52 -14.88
N SER A 41 34.67 -7.80 -14.51
CA SER A 41 35.81 -8.70 -14.61
C SER A 41 35.51 -9.76 -15.67
N GLY A 42 35.49 -9.32 -16.93
CA GLY A 42 35.01 -10.08 -18.07
C GLY A 42 35.98 -10.11 -19.24
N ASN A 43 35.64 -10.84 -20.29
CA ASN A 43 36.37 -10.80 -21.56
C ASN A 43 36.09 -9.47 -22.33
N GLN A 44 36.81 -9.22 -23.43
CA GLN A 44 36.68 -7.99 -24.23
C GLN A 44 35.21 -7.68 -24.63
N TYR A 45 34.38 -8.70 -24.84
CA TYR A 45 32.98 -8.52 -25.22
C TYR A 45 32.13 -7.91 -24.09
N GLU A 46 32.38 -8.29 -22.84
CA GLU A 46 31.68 -7.73 -21.68
C GLU A 46 32.14 -6.30 -21.37
N ALA A 47 33.43 -6.02 -21.56
CA ALA A 47 33.99 -4.67 -21.52
C ALA A 47 33.33 -3.75 -22.57
N ASP A 48 33.17 -4.22 -23.80
CA ASP A 48 32.50 -3.46 -24.86
C ASP A 48 31.01 -3.19 -24.54
N ARG A 49 30.33 -4.12 -23.85
CA ARG A 49 28.94 -3.93 -23.40
C ARG A 49 28.84 -2.83 -22.34
N LEU A 50 29.75 -2.82 -21.37
CA LEU A 50 29.80 -1.77 -20.36
C LEU A 50 30.10 -0.40 -20.96
N LEU A 51 31.06 -0.33 -21.88
CA LEU A 51 31.39 0.92 -22.56
C LEU A 51 30.20 1.43 -23.39
N LYS A 52 29.38 0.54 -23.96
CA LYS A 52 28.12 0.92 -24.62
C LYS A 52 27.12 1.55 -23.64
N GLU A 53 26.91 0.98 -22.45
CA GLU A 53 26.07 1.59 -21.39
C GLU A 53 26.56 3.01 -21.10
N ALA A 54 27.85 3.16 -20.77
CA ALA A 54 28.43 4.47 -20.48
C ALA A 54 28.29 5.45 -21.65
N HIS A 55 28.48 4.98 -22.89
CA HIS A 55 28.35 5.82 -24.08
C HIS A 55 26.92 6.27 -24.35
N LEU A 56 25.93 5.44 -24.01
CA LEU A 56 24.51 5.77 -24.11
C LEU A 56 24.13 6.84 -23.10
N ILE A 57 24.57 6.70 -21.84
CA ILE A 57 24.06 7.54 -20.75
C ILE A 57 24.92 8.75 -20.39
N LYS A 58 26.19 8.83 -20.82
CA LYS A 58 27.13 9.94 -20.46
C LYS A 58 26.62 11.35 -20.75
N ASN A 59 25.74 11.51 -21.73
CA ASN A 59 25.21 12.82 -22.14
C ASN A 59 23.82 13.10 -21.54
N LEU A 60 23.25 12.18 -20.77
CA LEU A 60 21.97 12.38 -20.12
C LEU A 60 22.12 13.40 -18.99
N LYS A 61 21.17 14.33 -18.93
CA LYS A 61 21.10 15.39 -17.93
C LYS A 61 19.69 15.40 -17.36
N HIS A 62 19.46 14.55 -16.36
CA HIS A 62 18.15 14.41 -15.74
C HIS A 62 18.31 14.17 -14.23
N PRO A 63 17.59 14.91 -13.37
CA PRO A 63 17.76 14.80 -11.91
C PRO A 63 17.40 13.42 -11.35
N HIS A 64 16.63 12.62 -12.10
CA HIS A 64 16.20 11.29 -11.72
C HIS A 64 17.04 10.15 -12.34
N ILE A 65 18.17 10.47 -12.98
CA ILE A 65 19.13 9.50 -13.54
C ILE A 65 20.49 9.74 -12.87
N PRO A 66 21.18 8.71 -12.35
CA PRO A 66 22.50 8.84 -11.76
C PRO A 66 23.52 9.45 -12.72
N VAL A 67 24.35 10.34 -12.21
CA VAL A 67 25.48 10.90 -12.97
C VAL A 67 26.64 9.90 -13.01
N ILE A 68 27.17 9.63 -14.21
CA ILE A 68 28.49 8.99 -14.36
C ILE A 68 29.57 10.04 -14.09
N TYR A 69 30.44 9.76 -13.13
CA TYR A 69 31.59 10.61 -12.79
C TYR A 69 32.84 10.23 -13.54
N ASP A 70 33.11 8.93 -13.70
CA ASP A 70 34.36 8.46 -14.32
C ASP A 70 34.23 7.04 -14.88
N ILE A 71 35.18 6.67 -15.75
CA ILE A 71 35.40 5.31 -16.23
C ILE A 71 36.88 4.98 -16.05
N GLU A 72 37.14 4.01 -15.18
CA GLU A 72 38.48 3.52 -14.88
C GLU A 72 38.74 2.24 -15.67
N GLN A 73 39.94 2.12 -16.24
CA GLN A 73 40.38 0.94 -17.00
C GLN A 73 41.62 0.34 -16.34
N ASN A 74 41.93 -0.90 -16.70
CA ASN A 74 43.11 -1.63 -16.22
C ASN A 74 43.11 -1.83 -14.69
N ILE A 75 41.94 -2.14 -14.13
CA ILE A 75 41.79 -2.43 -12.70
C ILE A 75 41.93 -3.94 -12.47
N GLY A 76 42.46 -4.33 -11.31
CA GLY A 76 42.57 -5.72 -10.86
C GLY A 76 43.98 -6.29 -11.08
N GLU A 77 44.22 -7.52 -10.62
CA GLU A 77 45.56 -8.14 -10.68
C GLU A 77 46.07 -8.34 -12.12
N ASP A 78 45.14 -8.55 -13.06
CA ASP A 78 45.43 -8.81 -14.47
C ASP A 78 45.27 -7.57 -15.38
N ASN A 79 45.00 -6.39 -14.82
CA ASN A 79 44.74 -5.14 -15.57
C ASN A 79 43.66 -5.27 -16.66
N SER A 80 42.67 -6.14 -16.48
CA SER A 80 41.66 -6.45 -17.50
C SER A 80 40.27 -5.89 -17.18
N SER A 81 40.04 -5.40 -15.95
CA SER A 81 38.72 -4.94 -15.54
C SER A 81 38.49 -3.47 -15.87
N ILE A 82 37.25 -3.15 -16.21
CA ILE A 82 36.74 -1.78 -16.38
C ILE A 82 35.80 -1.48 -15.21
N CYS A 83 35.84 -0.25 -14.71
CA CYS A 83 34.92 0.22 -13.68
C CYS A 83 34.23 1.52 -14.12
N ILE A 84 32.93 1.60 -13.91
CA ILE A 84 32.18 2.86 -13.97
C ILE A 84 31.99 3.39 -12.55
N ILE A 85 32.31 4.66 -12.35
CA ILE A 85 32.03 5.40 -11.12
C ILE A 85 30.78 6.25 -11.33
N GLU A 86 29.74 6.00 -10.53
CA GLU A 86 28.46 6.68 -10.63
C GLU A 86 27.98 7.25 -9.29
N GLU A 87 26.96 8.10 -9.36
CA GLU A 87 26.28 8.68 -8.20
C GLU A 87 25.74 7.59 -7.27
N TYR A 88 26.08 7.69 -5.99
CA TYR A 88 25.42 6.89 -4.97
C TYR A 88 24.08 7.51 -4.60
N ILE A 89 23.01 6.73 -4.79
CA ILE A 89 21.67 7.10 -4.35
C ILE A 89 21.46 6.59 -2.93
N ASP A 90 21.38 7.51 -1.98
CA ASP A 90 21.00 7.19 -0.60
C ASP A 90 19.49 6.98 -0.52
N GLY A 91 19.07 5.74 -0.31
CA GLY A 91 17.68 5.34 -0.44
C GLY A 91 17.46 3.83 -0.47
N LYS A 92 16.24 3.42 -0.81
CA LYS A 92 15.82 2.02 -0.94
C LYS A 92 15.39 1.74 -2.37
N SER A 93 15.59 0.52 -2.87
CA SER A 93 14.92 0.11 -4.10
C SER A 93 13.40 0.09 -3.89
N LEU A 94 12.61 0.25 -4.95
CA LEU A 94 11.15 0.17 -4.88
C LEU A 94 10.72 -1.20 -4.37
N ARG A 95 11.47 -2.26 -4.70
CA ARG A 95 11.24 -3.59 -4.11
C ARG A 95 11.39 -3.58 -2.59
N GLN A 96 12.49 -3.01 -2.10
CA GLN A 96 12.71 -2.89 -0.65
C GLN A 96 11.65 -2.01 0.00
N TYR A 97 11.30 -0.89 -0.64
CA TYR A 97 10.29 0.05 -0.15
C TYR A 97 8.90 -0.58 0.00
N VAL A 98 8.46 -1.36 -1.00
CA VAL A 98 7.18 -2.08 -0.94
C VAL A 98 7.21 -3.22 0.07
N ASN A 99 8.36 -3.87 0.26
CA ASN A 99 8.50 -5.03 1.14
C ASN A 99 8.88 -4.69 2.61
N ASP A 100 9.13 -3.42 2.95
CA ASP A 100 9.61 -3.04 4.28
C ASP A 100 8.51 -3.13 5.35
N GLU A 101 8.82 -3.81 6.45
CA GLU A 101 7.93 -4.11 7.58
C GLU A 101 7.78 -2.94 8.58
N THR A 102 8.51 -1.82 8.40
CA THR A 102 8.69 -0.79 9.44
C THR A 102 7.58 0.25 9.62
N GLY A 103 6.37 0.04 9.06
CA GLY A 103 5.19 0.78 9.55
C GLY A 103 3.97 0.88 8.62
N ALA A 104 4.14 0.75 7.30
CA ALA A 104 3.05 0.87 6.32
C ALA A 104 2.59 -0.47 5.70
N GLY A 105 3.23 -1.59 6.06
CA GLY A 105 2.82 -2.94 5.65
C GLY A 105 2.66 -3.14 4.13
N GLY A 106 3.46 -2.44 3.32
CA GLY A 106 3.40 -2.53 1.84
C GLY A 106 2.19 -1.86 1.17
N ASN A 107 1.25 -1.28 1.91
CA ASN A 107 -0.02 -0.75 1.37
C ASN A 107 0.09 0.70 0.85
N LEU A 108 0.77 0.91 -0.28
CA LEU A 108 0.88 2.23 -0.92
C LEU A 108 -0.51 2.80 -1.30
N SER A 109 -0.73 4.10 -1.13
CA SER A 109 -1.95 4.75 -1.59
C SER A 109 -1.99 4.82 -3.13
N VAL A 110 -3.18 4.95 -3.73
CA VAL A 110 -3.31 5.18 -5.18
C VAL A 110 -2.52 6.42 -5.60
N HIS A 111 -2.56 7.48 -4.80
CA HIS A 111 -1.80 8.70 -5.06
C HIS A 111 -0.30 8.44 -5.10
N GLU A 112 0.25 7.70 -4.14
CA GLU A 112 1.67 7.38 -4.08
C GLU A 112 2.11 6.48 -5.25
N ILE A 113 1.29 5.48 -5.60
CA ILE A 113 1.49 4.63 -6.78
C ILE A 113 1.51 5.46 -8.06
N CYS A 114 0.54 6.37 -8.24
CA CYS A 114 0.51 7.26 -9.38
C CYS A 114 1.69 8.23 -9.39
N ARG A 115 2.10 8.78 -8.23
CA ARG A 115 3.26 9.67 -8.13
C ARG A 115 4.53 8.98 -8.62
N ILE A 116 4.80 7.77 -8.11
CA ILE A 116 5.94 6.95 -8.53
C ILE A 116 5.85 6.64 -10.04
N GLY A 117 4.68 6.22 -10.53
CA GLY A 117 4.45 5.94 -11.94
C GLY A 117 4.63 7.17 -12.85
N VAL A 118 4.21 8.35 -12.41
CA VAL A 118 4.38 9.62 -13.13
C VAL A 118 5.85 10.04 -13.17
N GLU A 119 6.57 9.99 -12.05
CA GLU A 119 8.01 10.30 -12.01
C GLU A 119 8.79 9.33 -12.93
N LEU A 120 8.45 8.05 -12.93
CA LEU A 120 9.04 7.05 -13.84
C LEU A 120 8.72 7.35 -15.31
N CYS A 121 7.47 7.70 -15.64
CA CYS A 121 7.11 8.06 -17.01
C CYS A 121 7.80 9.36 -17.47
N CYS A 122 8.07 10.32 -16.58
CA CYS A 122 8.85 11.51 -16.92
C CYS A 122 10.29 11.15 -17.31
N ILE A 123 10.92 10.20 -16.61
CA ILE A 123 12.26 9.71 -16.95
C ILE A 123 12.24 9.05 -18.33
N LEU A 124 11.27 8.17 -18.58
CA LEU A 124 11.16 7.45 -19.84
C LEU A 124 10.82 8.39 -21.01
N GLU A 125 9.98 9.40 -20.79
CA GLU A 125 9.69 10.42 -21.80
C GLU A 125 10.94 11.20 -22.20
N TYR A 126 11.80 11.54 -21.22
CA TYR A 126 13.10 12.14 -21.50
C TYR A 126 14.00 11.22 -22.33
N LEU A 127 14.08 9.93 -21.98
CA LEU A 127 14.89 8.94 -22.71
C LEU A 127 14.37 8.72 -24.13
N HIS A 128 13.07 8.52 -24.32
CA HIS A 128 12.43 8.29 -25.62
C HIS A 128 12.57 9.51 -26.54
N GLY A 129 12.65 10.73 -25.98
CA GLY A 129 12.88 11.96 -26.74
C GLY A 129 14.35 12.30 -27.00
N PHE A 130 15.31 11.55 -26.44
CA PHE A 130 16.72 11.94 -26.43
C PHE A 130 17.38 11.86 -27.82
N ASN A 131 18.08 12.92 -28.22
CA ASN A 131 18.86 13.02 -29.47
C ASN A 131 18.12 12.61 -30.77
N GLY A 132 16.78 12.69 -30.81
CA GLY A 132 15.94 12.37 -31.97
C GLY A 132 15.78 10.86 -32.26
N ASN A 133 16.78 10.05 -31.91
CA ASN A 133 16.75 8.59 -32.07
C ASN A 133 16.16 7.85 -30.87
N GLY A 134 16.07 8.49 -29.70
CA GLY A 134 15.55 7.95 -28.45
C GLY A 134 16.41 6.84 -27.84
N ILE A 135 16.17 6.57 -26.56
CA ILE A 135 16.76 5.47 -25.79
C ILE A 135 15.63 4.69 -25.14
N LEU A 136 15.57 3.37 -25.39
CA LEU A 136 14.68 2.46 -24.67
C LEU A 136 15.45 1.86 -23.48
N HIS A 137 14.83 1.79 -22.31
CA HIS A 137 15.51 1.26 -21.12
C HIS A 137 15.51 -0.28 -21.08
N MET A 138 14.40 -0.91 -21.48
CA MET A 138 14.27 -2.37 -21.67
C MET A 138 14.39 -3.26 -20.42
N ASP A 139 14.61 -2.67 -19.24
CA ASP A 139 14.77 -3.40 -17.97
C ASP A 139 14.19 -2.67 -16.77
N ILE A 140 13.00 -2.07 -16.97
CA ILE A 140 12.27 -1.41 -15.89
C ILE A 140 11.70 -2.47 -14.94
N LYS A 141 12.19 -2.46 -13.69
CA LYS A 141 11.75 -3.35 -12.63
C LYS A 141 11.92 -2.69 -11.25
N PRO A 142 11.23 -3.17 -10.19
CA PRO A 142 11.31 -2.58 -8.86
C PRO A 142 12.72 -2.52 -8.25
N ASP A 143 13.64 -3.36 -8.71
CA ASP A 143 15.03 -3.41 -8.26
C ASP A 143 15.88 -2.28 -8.86
N ASN A 144 15.53 -1.82 -10.07
CA ASN A 144 16.22 -0.75 -10.80
C ASN A 144 15.58 0.62 -10.58
N ILE A 145 14.55 0.70 -9.73
CA ILE A 145 13.89 1.94 -9.33
C ILE A 145 14.27 2.19 -7.88
N MET A 146 14.94 3.30 -7.58
CA MET A 146 15.26 3.71 -6.22
C MET A 146 14.36 4.85 -5.77
N LEU A 147 14.04 4.88 -4.48
CA LEU A 147 13.47 6.02 -3.80
C LEU A 147 14.54 6.59 -2.88
N ASP A 148 14.97 7.81 -3.15
CA ASP A 148 15.96 8.49 -2.31
C ASP A 148 15.36 8.86 -0.93
N ILE A 149 16.20 9.38 -0.03
CA ILE A 149 15.77 9.84 1.30
C ILE A 149 14.64 10.89 1.28
N ASN A 150 14.43 11.58 0.16
CA ASN A 150 13.36 12.57 -0.03
C ASN A 150 12.13 11.95 -0.74
N GLY A 151 12.12 10.64 -0.96
CA GLY A 151 11.07 9.90 -1.65
C GLY A 151 11.04 10.12 -3.17
N LYS A 152 12.08 10.72 -3.77
CA LYS A 152 12.16 10.92 -5.23
C LYS A 152 12.60 9.67 -5.94
N VAL A 153 11.94 9.39 -7.07
CA VAL A 153 12.27 8.24 -7.93
C VAL A 153 13.60 8.49 -8.63
N LYS A 154 14.50 7.51 -8.60
CA LYS A 154 15.74 7.48 -9.37
C LYS A 154 15.74 6.19 -10.18
N LEU A 155 15.97 6.28 -11.49
CA LEU A 155 16.09 5.11 -12.36
C LEU A 155 17.57 4.78 -12.53
N ILE A 156 17.95 3.57 -12.14
CA ILE A 156 19.33 3.09 -12.17
C ILE A 156 19.47 1.92 -13.14
N ASP A 157 20.71 1.55 -13.47
CA ASP A 157 21.08 0.35 -14.25
C ASP A 157 20.56 0.35 -15.70
N PHE A 158 21.42 0.79 -16.62
CA PHE A 158 21.11 0.94 -18.05
C PHE A 158 21.76 -0.16 -18.90
N ASP A 159 22.11 -1.29 -18.29
CA ASP A 159 22.84 -2.40 -18.94
C ASP A 159 22.16 -2.95 -20.20
N ASN A 160 20.82 -2.90 -20.24
CA ASN A 160 20.01 -3.40 -21.35
C ASN A 160 19.47 -2.28 -22.25
N ALA A 161 19.84 -1.03 -21.98
CA ALA A 161 19.33 0.10 -22.73
C ALA A 161 19.84 0.07 -24.19
N VAL A 162 18.99 0.48 -25.12
CA VAL A 162 19.31 0.50 -26.55
C VAL A 162 18.96 1.85 -27.17
N ALA A 163 19.78 2.31 -28.11
CA ALA A 163 19.45 3.46 -28.94
C ALA A 163 18.43 3.05 -30.00
N GLY A 164 17.38 3.86 -30.19
CA GLY A 164 16.37 3.66 -31.22
C GLY A 164 14.95 3.73 -30.68
N ASN A 165 14.03 4.23 -31.51
CA ASN A 165 12.60 4.36 -31.18
C ASN A 165 11.78 3.09 -31.52
N ALA A 166 12.34 2.18 -32.32
CA ALA A 166 11.83 0.85 -32.63
C ALA A 166 12.92 0.06 -33.42
N GLY A 167 12.89 -1.27 -33.44
CA GLY A 167 13.64 -2.02 -34.48
C GLY A 167 14.92 -2.72 -34.04
N VAL A 168 15.22 -2.84 -32.74
CA VAL A 168 16.41 -3.56 -32.25
C VAL A 168 16.00 -4.96 -31.80
N SER A 169 16.61 -6.02 -32.34
CA SER A 169 16.38 -7.38 -31.83
C SER A 169 17.07 -7.51 -30.47
N VAL A 170 16.31 -7.92 -29.46
CA VAL A 170 16.78 -8.01 -28.08
C VAL A 170 16.43 -9.40 -27.54
N ASP A 171 17.43 -10.14 -27.07
CA ASP A 171 17.30 -11.46 -26.43
C ASP A 171 17.64 -11.33 -24.93
N SER A 172 17.09 -10.29 -24.30
CA SER A 172 17.34 -9.93 -22.91
C SER A 172 16.13 -9.27 -22.27
N GLY A 173 15.77 -9.72 -21.08
CA GLY A 173 14.70 -9.13 -20.28
C GLY A 173 14.63 -9.77 -18.90
N SER A 174 14.32 -8.96 -17.87
CA SER A 174 14.08 -9.51 -16.54
C SER A 174 12.79 -10.33 -16.52
N PRO A 175 12.82 -11.59 -16.01
CA PRO A 175 11.64 -12.41 -15.85
C PRO A 175 10.53 -11.63 -15.14
N LEU A 176 9.29 -11.81 -15.60
CA LEU A 176 8.07 -11.13 -15.14
C LEU A 176 7.88 -9.68 -15.59
N TYR A 177 8.94 -8.87 -15.75
CA TYR A 177 8.80 -7.45 -16.04
C TYR A 177 9.02 -7.09 -17.51
N ALA A 178 9.78 -7.89 -18.24
CA ALA A 178 9.99 -7.69 -19.67
C ALA A 178 8.72 -7.98 -20.47
N ALA A 179 8.53 -7.21 -21.54
CA ALA A 179 7.39 -7.34 -22.43
C ALA A 179 7.46 -8.65 -23.25
N PRO A 180 6.32 -9.25 -23.64
CA PRO A 180 6.28 -10.50 -24.40
C PRO A 180 7.17 -10.50 -25.65
N GLU A 181 7.21 -9.40 -26.39
CA GLU A 181 8.03 -9.25 -27.60
C GLU A 181 9.55 -9.32 -27.33
N GLN A 182 9.99 -9.03 -26.10
CA GLN A 182 11.40 -9.15 -25.71
C GLN A 182 11.83 -10.62 -25.55
N TYR A 183 10.88 -11.55 -25.37
CA TYR A 183 11.19 -12.99 -25.31
C TYR A 183 11.07 -13.68 -26.66
N SER A 184 10.33 -13.11 -27.61
CA SER A 184 10.19 -13.67 -28.96
C SER A 184 11.31 -13.23 -29.92
N GLY A 185 12.26 -12.41 -29.44
CA GLY A 185 13.34 -11.83 -30.26
C GLY A 185 12.83 -10.80 -31.27
N GLU A 186 11.60 -10.34 -31.10
CA GLU A 186 11.01 -9.27 -31.90
C GLU A 186 11.71 -7.94 -31.64
N TYR A 187 11.42 -6.97 -32.48
CA TYR A 187 12.01 -5.65 -32.38
C TYR A 187 11.51 -4.90 -31.15
N ALA A 188 12.44 -4.35 -30.36
CA ALA A 188 12.15 -3.43 -29.28
C ALA A 188 11.33 -2.25 -29.78
N VAL A 189 10.32 -1.83 -29.00
CA VAL A 189 9.47 -0.66 -29.28
C VAL A 189 9.28 0.16 -28.00
N THR A 190 8.91 1.43 -28.11
CA THR A 190 8.63 2.28 -26.93
C THR A 190 7.55 1.71 -26.01
N GLN A 191 6.61 0.93 -26.56
CA GLN A 191 5.58 0.24 -25.80
C GLN A 191 6.11 -0.94 -24.95
N SER A 192 7.36 -1.37 -25.14
CA SER A 192 8.01 -2.35 -24.25
C SER A 192 8.27 -1.75 -22.88
N ASP A 193 8.78 -0.50 -22.81
CA ASP A 193 8.93 0.22 -21.54
C ASP A 193 7.55 0.50 -20.88
N VAL A 194 6.50 0.80 -21.68
CA VAL A 194 5.12 0.97 -21.17
C VAL A 194 4.64 -0.31 -20.46
N TYR A 195 4.91 -1.48 -21.03
CA TYR A 195 4.57 -2.75 -20.41
C TYR A 195 5.25 -2.91 -19.06
N SER A 196 6.55 -2.65 -18.99
CA SER A 196 7.32 -2.80 -17.76
C SER A 196 6.89 -1.81 -16.68
N VAL A 197 6.51 -0.58 -17.04
CA VAL A 197 5.86 0.36 -16.09
C VAL A 197 4.54 -0.21 -15.58
N GLY A 198 3.72 -0.79 -16.46
CA GLY A 198 2.49 -1.49 -16.06
C GLY A 198 2.73 -2.63 -15.06
N MET A 199 3.79 -3.41 -15.27
CA MET A 199 4.21 -4.47 -14.35
C MET A 199 4.72 -3.94 -13.01
N VAL A 200 5.39 -2.80 -12.99
CA VAL A 200 5.78 -2.11 -11.75
C VAL A 200 4.58 -1.57 -10.99
N ILE A 201 3.57 -1.03 -11.68
CA ILE A 201 2.32 -0.61 -11.03
C ILE A 201 1.59 -1.84 -10.45
N LEU A 202 1.52 -2.94 -11.22
CA LEU A 202 0.97 -4.21 -10.77
C LEU A 202 1.71 -4.75 -9.52
N PHE A 203 3.03 -4.68 -9.49
CA PHE A 203 3.86 -5.02 -8.34
C PHE A 203 3.44 -4.24 -7.09
N MET A 204 3.26 -2.92 -7.20
CA MET A 204 2.88 -2.06 -6.09
C MET A 204 1.47 -2.36 -5.55
N VAL A 205 0.47 -2.49 -6.44
CA VAL A 205 -0.92 -2.80 -6.01
C VAL A 205 -1.08 -4.22 -5.46
N SER A 206 -0.13 -5.10 -5.78
CA SER A 206 -0.09 -6.48 -5.29
C SER A 206 0.75 -6.64 -4.02
N HIS A 207 1.21 -5.54 -3.41
CA HIS A 207 2.04 -5.53 -2.20
C HIS A 207 3.28 -6.41 -2.33
N GLY A 208 3.88 -6.39 -3.52
CA GLY A 208 5.06 -7.16 -3.84
C GLY A 208 4.84 -8.57 -4.37
N HIS A 209 3.59 -9.07 -4.38
CA HIS A 209 3.25 -10.46 -4.72
C HIS A 209 2.57 -10.60 -6.09
N ILE A 210 3.34 -10.59 -7.18
CA ILE A 210 2.82 -10.90 -8.52
C ILE A 210 2.66 -12.43 -8.68
N LYS A 211 1.46 -12.89 -9.02
CA LYS A 211 1.21 -14.31 -9.37
C LYS A 211 1.48 -14.56 -10.85
N THR A 212 2.11 -15.69 -11.14
CA THR A 212 2.66 -16.04 -12.47
C THR A 212 1.72 -16.88 -13.35
N ASP A 213 0.51 -17.19 -12.89
CA ASP A 213 -0.34 -18.17 -13.56
C ASP A 213 -1.13 -17.53 -14.70
N LYS A 214 -0.68 -17.78 -15.94
CA LYS A 214 -1.37 -17.60 -17.24
C LYS A 214 -2.42 -16.48 -17.26
N GLY A 215 -1.91 -15.25 -17.23
CA GLY A 215 -2.69 -14.03 -17.22
C GLY A 215 -2.37 -13.27 -15.95
N HIS A 216 -1.76 -12.09 -16.07
CA HIS A 216 -1.62 -11.15 -14.96
C HIS A 216 -3.03 -10.71 -14.53
N ASN A 217 -3.70 -11.56 -13.77
CA ASN A 217 -5.08 -11.37 -13.38
C ASN A 217 -5.11 -10.43 -12.18
N LEU A 218 -5.97 -9.41 -12.25
CA LEU A 218 -6.23 -8.50 -11.15
C LEU A 218 -7.06 -9.16 -10.02
N ALA A 219 -7.48 -10.42 -10.19
CA ALA A 219 -8.15 -11.23 -9.18
C ALA A 219 -7.28 -11.38 -7.92
N GLY A 220 -7.72 -10.74 -6.84
CA GLY A 220 -7.02 -10.70 -5.55
C GLY A 220 -6.33 -9.36 -5.25
N ILE A 221 -6.33 -8.42 -6.20
CA ILE A 221 -5.93 -7.04 -5.91
C ILE A 221 -7.08 -6.34 -5.17
N PRO A 222 -6.80 -5.62 -4.06
CA PRO A 222 -7.84 -4.89 -3.33
C PRO A 222 -8.55 -3.83 -4.18
N ARG A 223 -9.88 -3.77 -4.09
CA ARG A 223 -10.75 -2.82 -4.83
C ARG A 223 -10.40 -1.34 -4.63
N ARG A 224 -9.69 -0.99 -3.55
CA ARG A 224 -9.12 0.36 -3.35
C ARG A 224 -8.24 0.81 -4.51
N TYR A 225 -7.70 -0.11 -5.30
CA TYR A 225 -6.89 0.16 -6.49
C TYR A 225 -7.68 0.08 -7.80
N SER A 226 -9.01 -0.07 -7.77
CA SER A 226 -9.84 -0.25 -8.97
C SER A 226 -9.65 0.84 -10.04
N ARG A 227 -9.35 2.08 -9.63
CA ARG A 227 -9.02 3.20 -10.55
C ARG A 227 -7.78 2.93 -11.41
N LEU A 228 -6.86 2.08 -10.95
CA LEU A 228 -5.65 1.69 -11.66
C LEU A 228 -5.84 0.45 -12.55
N TYR A 229 -6.95 -0.28 -12.44
CA TYR A 229 -7.13 -1.56 -13.13
C TYR A 229 -7.03 -1.42 -14.65
N HIS A 230 -7.77 -0.47 -15.21
CA HIS A 230 -7.72 -0.21 -16.64
C HIS A 230 -6.31 0.21 -17.11
N VAL A 231 -5.62 1.02 -16.31
CA VAL A 231 -4.25 1.48 -16.62
C VAL A 231 -3.28 0.29 -16.65
N ILE A 232 -3.38 -0.59 -15.66
CA ILE A 232 -2.57 -1.80 -15.57
C ILE A 232 -2.87 -2.72 -16.75
N GLU A 233 -4.13 -3.11 -16.96
CA GLU A 233 -4.55 -4.02 -18.05
C GLU A 233 -4.13 -3.52 -19.43
N LYS A 234 -4.33 -2.23 -19.69
CA LYS A 234 -3.93 -1.63 -20.96
C LYS A 234 -2.41 -1.60 -21.11
N SER A 235 -1.66 -1.29 -20.06
CA SER A 235 -0.19 -1.24 -20.13
C SER A 235 0.41 -2.63 -20.34
N ILE A 236 -0.12 -3.66 -19.67
CA ILE A 236 0.43 -5.03 -19.72
C ILE A 236 -0.19 -5.91 -20.82
N HIS A 237 -0.90 -5.30 -21.77
CA HIS A 237 -1.54 -6.04 -22.84
C HIS A 237 -0.50 -6.81 -23.69
N HIS A 238 -0.78 -8.07 -24.04
CA HIS A 238 0.19 -8.91 -24.75
C HIS A 238 0.59 -8.32 -26.11
N GLN A 239 -0.38 -7.84 -26.89
CA GLN A 239 -0.11 -7.13 -28.14
C GLN A 239 0.30 -5.68 -27.84
N TRP A 240 1.53 -5.30 -28.20
CA TRP A 240 2.09 -3.98 -27.96
C TRP A 240 1.27 -2.84 -28.60
N GLY A 241 0.63 -3.08 -29.74
CA GLY A 241 -0.25 -2.09 -30.40
C GLY A 241 -1.54 -1.75 -29.66
N LEU A 242 -1.93 -2.54 -28.65
CA LEU A 242 -3.09 -2.28 -27.79
C LEU A 242 -2.73 -1.62 -26.46
N ARG A 243 -1.44 -1.41 -26.20
CA ARG A 243 -0.94 -0.64 -25.05
C ARG A 243 -1.11 0.86 -25.30
N TYR A 244 -0.80 1.67 -24.28
CA TYR A 244 -0.58 3.10 -24.53
C TYR A 244 0.54 3.26 -25.57
N SER A 245 0.31 4.08 -26.60
CA SER A 245 1.28 4.24 -27.69
C SER A 245 2.55 5.00 -27.27
N SER A 246 2.55 5.63 -26.09
CA SER A 246 3.72 6.24 -25.48
C SER A 246 3.60 6.33 -23.97
N VAL A 247 4.75 6.45 -23.29
CA VAL A 247 4.82 6.73 -21.84
C VAL A 247 4.19 8.09 -21.48
N THR A 248 4.15 9.05 -22.41
CA THR A 248 3.44 10.33 -22.23
C THR A 248 1.94 10.12 -22.03
N LEU A 249 1.31 9.23 -22.79
CA LEU A 249 -0.12 8.94 -22.63
C LEU A 249 -0.41 8.22 -21.32
N LEU A 250 0.45 7.27 -20.94
CA LEU A 250 0.36 6.61 -19.64
C LEU A 250 0.52 7.62 -18.49
N LYS A 251 1.51 8.51 -18.56
CA LYS A 251 1.71 9.62 -17.61
C LYS A 251 0.47 10.49 -17.47
N ASN A 252 -0.15 10.89 -18.58
CA ASN A 252 -1.34 11.74 -18.57
C ASN A 252 -2.53 11.03 -17.91
N GLU A 253 -2.69 9.72 -18.13
CA GLU A 253 -3.74 8.94 -17.47
C GLU A 253 -3.49 8.86 -15.95
N LEU A 254 -2.26 8.56 -15.53
CA LEU A 254 -1.88 8.53 -14.11
C LEU A 254 -2.06 9.90 -13.45
N GLN A 255 -1.67 10.99 -14.11
CA GLN A 255 -1.93 12.36 -13.66
C GLN A 255 -3.43 12.67 -13.62
N GLY A 256 -4.22 12.15 -14.55
CA GLY A 256 -5.67 12.26 -14.55
C GLY A 256 -6.27 11.59 -13.31
N ILE A 257 -5.79 10.39 -12.97
CA ILE A 257 -6.15 9.70 -11.74
C ILE A 257 -5.73 10.53 -10.53
N MET A 258 -4.51 11.07 -10.49
CA MET A 258 -4.04 11.93 -9.39
C MET A 258 -4.84 13.23 -9.24
N ARG A 259 -5.27 13.88 -10.33
CA ARG A 259 -6.05 15.13 -10.28
C ARG A 259 -7.50 14.90 -9.87
N ARG A 260 -8.10 13.80 -10.33
CA ARG A 260 -9.36 13.28 -9.79
C ARG A 260 -9.19 12.70 -8.37
N SER A 261 -7.95 12.64 -7.90
CA SER A 261 -7.55 12.36 -6.52
C SER A 261 -6.97 13.59 -5.79
N GLY A 262 -7.12 14.80 -6.36
CA GLY A 262 -6.22 15.93 -6.09
C GLY A 262 -6.89 17.30 -5.98
N GLY A 263 -8.15 17.37 -5.56
CA GLY A 263 -8.77 18.61 -5.12
C GLY A 263 -8.86 18.65 -3.59
N THR A 264 -8.04 19.47 -2.93
CA THR A 264 -8.09 19.80 -1.47
C THR A 264 -8.30 18.61 -0.53
N ILE A 265 -7.23 18.08 0.09
CA ILE A 265 -7.26 17.03 1.15
C ILE A 265 -8.49 16.12 0.97
N GLU A 266 -8.41 15.21 0.00
CA GLU A 266 -9.62 14.50 -0.41
C GLU A 266 -10.26 13.76 0.77
N LYS A 267 -11.48 14.18 1.09
CA LYS A 267 -12.35 13.62 2.10
C LYS A 267 -12.44 12.10 1.93
N HIS A 268 -11.76 11.36 2.80
CA HIS A 268 -11.72 9.90 2.80
C HIS A 268 -13.00 9.37 3.44
N SER A 269 -13.83 8.62 2.70
CA SER A 269 -14.94 7.90 3.33
C SER A 269 -14.41 6.63 4.01
N TYR A 270 -14.95 6.28 5.16
CA TYR A 270 -14.66 5.01 5.81
C TYR A 270 -15.90 4.13 5.79
N ILE A 271 -15.80 3.00 5.08
CA ILE A 271 -16.81 1.95 5.13
C ILE A 271 -16.44 1.03 6.29
N VAL A 272 -17.23 1.09 7.35
CA VAL A 272 -17.07 0.27 8.54
C VAL A 272 -18.18 -0.78 8.52
N GLN A 273 -17.85 -1.98 8.03
CA GLN A 273 -18.79 -3.09 8.02
C GLN A 273 -18.75 -3.84 9.34
N VAL A 274 -19.90 -3.95 10.00
CA VAL A 274 -20.03 -4.59 11.31
C VAL A 274 -20.87 -5.85 11.19
N ALA A 275 -20.32 -6.99 11.63
CA ALA A 275 -21.04 -8.26 11.69
C ALA A 275 -20.78 -8.99 13.00
N GLY A 276 -21.85 -9.51 13.58
CA GLY A 276 -21.79 -10.39 14.74
C GLY A 276 -21.45 -11.82 14.34
N ASP A 277 -20.85 -12.57 15.25
CA ASP A 277 -20.57 -13.99 15.02
C ASP A 277 -21.73 -14.93 15.41
N LYS A 278 -22.75 -14.39 16.09
CA LYS A 278 -24.02 -15.08 16.38
C LYS A 278 -25.17 -14.10 16.51
N ALA A 279 -26.39 -14.60 16.34
CA ALA A 279 -27.60 -13.82 16.61
C ALA A 279 -27.67 -13.39 18.08
N GLY A 280 -28.06 -12.14 18.32
CA GLY A 280 -28.21 -11.60 19.69
C GLY A 280 -26.92 -11.17 20.37
N ILE A 281 -25.77 -11.18 19.68
CA ILE A 281 -24.50 -10.70 20.24
C ILE A 281 -24.42 -9.17 20.40
N GLY A 282 -25.37 -8.44 19.80
CA GLY A 282 -25.45 -6.99 19.89
C GLY A 282 -24.96 -6.22 18.68
N THR A 283 -24.78 -6.83 17.49
CA THR A 283 -24.26 -6.14 16.30
C THR A 283 -24.93 -4.80 15.99
N THR A 284 -26.26 -4.81 15.85
CA THR A 284 -27.05 -3.60 15.58
C THR A 284 -26.88 -2.57 16.69
N HIS A 285 -26.81 -3.03 17.94
CA HIS A 285 -26.60 -2.16 19.09
C HIS A 285 -25.21 -1.50 19.02
N THR A 286 -24.15 -2.26 18.72
CA THR A 286 -22.80 -1.76 18.52
C THR A 286 -22.76 -0.72 17.39
N VAL A 287 -23.38 -1.01 16.23
CA VAL A 287 -23.49 -0.06 15.10
C VAL A 287 -24.15 1.24 15.52
N MET A 288 -25.26 1.17 16.25
CA MET A 288 -25.98 2.35 16.72
C MET A 288 -25.18 3.16 17.75
N CYS A 289 -24.44 2.50 18.65
CA CYS A 289 -23.52 3.16 19.58
C CYS A 289 -22.39 3.89 18.82
N MET A 290 -21.78 3.25 17.84
CA MET A 290 -20.75 3.86 16.98
C MET A 290 -21.31 5.09 16.23
N ALA A 291 -22.49 4.97 15.64
CA ALA A 291 -23.15 6.06 14.93
C ALA A 291 -23.49 7.23 15.87
N HIS A 292 -23.96 6.94 17.09
CA HIS A 292 -24.18 7.96 18.12
C HIS A 292 -22.88 8.69 18.47
N PHE A 293 -21.79 7.95 18.69
CA PHE A 293 -20.47 8.51 18.97
C PHE A 293 -20.00 9.44 17.83
N PHE A 294 -20.06 9.01 16.57
CA PHE A 294 -19.61 9.85 15.45
C PHE A 294 -20.44 11.13 15.34
N LYS A 295 -21.77 11.01 15.43
CA LYS A 295 -22.68 12.16 15.42
C LYS A 295 -22.40 13.14 16.55
N LYS A 296 -22.24 12.65 17.79
CA LYS A 296 -21.92 13.47 18.97
C LYS A 296 -20.63 14.27 18.77
N ASN A 297 -19.67 13.71 18.03
CA ASN A 297 -18.38 14.33 17.75
C ASN A 297 -18.33 15.12 16.43
N GLY A 298 -19.48 15.36 15.78
CA GLY A 298 -19.57 16.16 14.56
C GLY A 298 -19.03 15.47 13.29
N ILE A 299 -18.75 14.16 13.34
CA ILE A 299 -18.29 13.36 12.20
C ILE A 299 -19.53 12.90 11.42
N SER A 300 -19.58 13.19 10.12
CA SER A 300 -20.77 12.84 9.33
C SER A 300 -20.86 11.34 9.10
N CYS A 301 -21.97 10.73 9.55
CA CYS A 301 -22.17 9.29 9.43
C CYS A 301 -23.56 8.91 8.92
N VAL A 302 -23.61 7.84 8.13
CA VAL A 302 -24.84 7.16 7.69
C VAL A 302 -24.78 5.70 8.12
N VAL A 303 -25.91 5.16 8.57
CA VAL A 303 -26.06 3.72 8.86
C VAL A 303 -26.79 3.06 7.70
N VAL A 304 -26.22 1.97 7.17
CA VAL A 304 -26.82 1.12 6.15
C VAL A 304 -27.18 -0.22 6.79
N ASP A 305 -28.47 -0.50 6.93
CA ASP A 305 -28.95 -1.79 7.43
C ASP A 305 -28.91 -2.82 6.30
N ARG A 306 -28.15 -3.90 6.49
CA ARG A 306 -28.08 -5.11 5.66
C ARG A 306 -28.21 -6.37 6.51
N SER A 307 -28.73 -6.22 7.72
CA SER A 307 -28.83 -7.29 8.72
C SER A 307 -29.85 -8.36 8.33
N GLY A 308 -30.70 -8.07 7.34
CA GLY A 308 -31.88 -8.86 6.97
C GLY A 308 -32.97 -8.88 8.05
N ASN A 309 -32.79 -8.12 9.13
CA ASN A 309 -33.72 -8.04 10.23
C ASN A 309 -34.34 -6.63 10.25
N ARG A 310 -35.66 -6.54 10.27
CA ARG A 310 -36.38 -5.26 10.39
C ARG A 310 -36.29 -4.63 11.80
N ARG A 311 -35.21 -4.90 12.55
CA ARG A 311 -35.06 -4.51 13.96
C ARG A 311 -34.77 -3.03 14.14
N VAL A 312 -34.18 -2.38 13.14
CA VAL A 312 -33.89 -0.93 13.17
C VAL A 312 -35.08 -0.11 12.68
N LEU A 313 -36.08 -0.72 12.03
CA LEU A 313 -37.28 -0.02 11.55
C LEU A 313 -38.09 0.52 12.75
N PRO A 314 -38.23 1.85 12.88
CA PRO A 314 -39.08 2.41 13.92
C PRO A 314 -40.52 1.94 13.69
N PRO A 315 -41.27 1.56 14.73
CA PRO A 315 -42.70 1.29 14.62
C PRO A 315 -43.54 2.50 14.14
N PHE A 316 -42.94 3.70 14.07
CA PHE A 316 -43.59 4.99 13.83
C PHE A 316 -42.98 5.77 12.65
N LEU A 317 -42.75 5.13 11.50
CA LEU A 317 -42.21 5.72 10.25
C LEU A 317 -42.93 6.97 9.70
N LYS A 318 -43.98 7.48 10.37
CA LYS A 318 -44.62 8.75 9.98
C LYS A 318 -43.74 9.98 10.23
N ASN A 319 -42.88 9.96 11.26
CA ASN A 319 -42.04 11.10 11.61
C ASN A 319 -40.57 10.76 11.34
N GLY A 320 -40.06 11.18 10.17
CA GLY A 320 -38.64 11.06 9.83
C GLY A 320 -38.31 10.28 8.56
N LEU A 321 -39.31 9.73 7.85
CA LEU A 321 -39.10 9.17 6.51
C LEU A 321 -38.77 10.28 5.51
N MET A 322 -37.73 10.07 4.72
CA MET A 322 -37.26 10.98 3.67
C MET A 322 -37.83 10.57 2.31
N GLU A 323 -37.80 11.48 1.33
CA GLU A 323 -38.33 11.24 -0.03
C GLU A 323 -37.62 10.09 -0.75
N ASP A 324 -36.36 9.84 -0.42
CA ASP A 324 -35.54 8.79 -1.01
C ASP A 324 -35.65 7.43 -0.31
N GLY A 325 -36.60 7.30 0.63
CA GLY A 325 -36.85 6.08 1.39
C GLY A 325 -35.93 5.84 2.58
N SER A 326 -34.88 6.64 2.78
CA SER A 326 -34.13 6.63 4.03
C SER A 326 -34.95 7.27 5.16
N TYR A 327 -34.57 7.06 6.42
CA TYR A 327 -35.22 7.74 7.55
C TYR A 327 -34.22 8.25 8.58
N ILE A 328 -34.60 9.31 9.28
CA ILE A 328 -33.82 9.88 10.37
C ILE A 328 -34.36 9.36 11.68
N TYR A 329 -33.54 8.61 12.42
CA TYR A 329 -33.86 8.12 13.75
C TYR A 329 -32.91 8.76 14.77
N LYS A 330 -33.47 9.55 15.70
CA LYS A 330 -32.71 10.32 16.72
C LYS A 330 -31.56 11.14 16.09
N GLY A 331 -31.77 11.66 14.89
CA GLY A 331 -30.81 12.47 14.14
C GLY A 331 -29.68 11.70 13.45
N ILE A 332 -29.74 10.37 13.40
CA ILE A 332 -28.88 9.53 12.55
C ILE A 332 -29.69 9.12 11.33
N ARG A 333 -29.12 9.29 10.14
CA ARG A 333 -29.74 8.83 8.89
C ARG A 333 -29.49 7.34 8.72
N ILE A 334 -30.56 6.58 8.52
CA ILE A 334 -30.55 5.14 8.36
C ILE A 334 -31.13 4.78 6.99
N ILE A 335 -30.39 3.95 6.26
CA ILE A 335 -30.77 3.39 4.97
C ILE A 335 -31.17 1.94 5.19
N PRO A 336 -32.47 1.64 5.19
CA PRO A 336 -32.97 0.28 5.36
C PRO A 336 -32.70 -0.59 4.13
N ASP A 337 -32.60 -1.90 4.35
CA ASP A 337 -32.62 -2.90 3.27
C ASP A 337 -34.05 -3.11 2.76
N TYR A 338 -34.45 -2.37 1.72
CA TYR A 338 -35.69 -2.64 0.99
C TYR A 338 -35.51 -3.63 -0.17
N ASN A 339 -34.44 -4.44 -0.20
CA ASN A 339 -34.12 -5.36 -1.29
C ASN A 339 -34.08 -4.65 -2.66
N GLY A 340 -33.52 -3.45 -2.72
CA GLY A 340 -33.39 -2.67 -3.96
C GLY A 340 -34.67 -1.95 -4.43
N ALA A 341 -35.72 -1.87 -3.60
CA ALA A 341 -36.95 -1.15 -3.96
C ALA A 341 -36.84 0.39 -3.85
N ILE A 342 -35.75 0.90 -3.27
CA ILE A 342 -35.46 2.33 -3.20
C ILE A 342 -34.07 2.59 -3.78
N SER A 343 -33.86 3.83 -4.24
CA SER A 343 -32.54 4.35 -4.59
C SER A 343 -32.34 5.61 -3.76
N VAL A 344 -31.36 5.55 -2.86
CA VAL A 344 -31.12 6.66 -1.91
C VAL A 344 -30.37 7.77 -2.62
N SER A 345 -30.78 9.02 -2.40
CA SER A 345 -30.06 10.18 -2.94
C SER A 345 -28.70 10.32 -2.24
N ALA A 346 -27.64 10.21 -3.03
CA ALA A 346 -26.25 10.18 -2.55
C ALA A 346 -25.85 11.48 -1.84
N GLN A 347 -25.74 11.43 -0.52
CA GLN A 347 -25.04 12.47 0.25
C GLN A 347 -23.71 11.89 0.72
N LYS A 348 -22.61 12.36 0.14
CA LYS A 348 -21.25 11.97 0.52
C LYS A 348 -21.02 12.21 2.01
N THR A 349 -20.54 11.19 2.73
CA THR A 349 -20.37 11.20 4.20
C THR A 349 -18.98 10.69 4.59
N ASP A 350 -18.50 11.09 5.78
CA ASP A 350 -17.19 10.64 6.29
C ASP A 350 -17.21 9.14 6.63
N ILE A 351 -18.30 8.67 7.24
CA ILE A 351 -18.40 7.28 7.71
C ILE A 351 -19.69 6.62 7.22
N ILE A 352 -19.54 5.43 6.63
CA ILE A 352 -20.65 4.56 6.25
C ILE A 352 -20.58 3.32 7.16
N LEU A 353 -21.49 3.24 8.13
CA LEU A 353 -21.61 2.10 9.04
C LEU A 353 -22.57 1.08 8.46
N VAL A 354 -22.09 -0.12 8.14
CA VAL A 354 -22.91 -1.17 7.53
C VAL A 354 -23.24 -2.25 8.55
N ASP A 355 -24.49 -2.35 8.98
CA ASP A 355 -24.96 -3.43 9.86
C ASP A 355 -25.25 -4.68 9.01
N SER A 356 -24.38 -5.69 9.10
CA SER A 356 -24.57 -6.98 8.40
C SER A 356 -25.24 -8.04 9.27
N GLY A 357 -25.70 -7.71 10.48
CA GLY A 357 -26.36 -8.64 11.39
C GLY A 357 -25.40 -9.66 11.98
N HIS A 358 -25.57 -10.94 11.66
CA HIS A 358 -24.78 -12.05 12.25
C HIS A 358 -24.01 -12.87 11.21
N SER A 359 -23.80 -12.30 10.02
CA SER A 359 -22.97 -12.89 8.97
C SER A 359 -22.31 -11.79 8.17
N MET A 360 -20.99 -11.85 8.00
CA MET A 360 -20.27 -10.92 7.14
C MET A 360 -20.63 -11.24 5.67
N ARG A 361 -21.28 -10.32 4.98
CA ARG A 361 -21.66 -10.45 3.56
C ARG A 361 -20.69 -9.66 2.70
N GLU A 362 -20.47 -10.11 1.46
CA GLU A 362 -19.72 -9.31 0.48
C GLU A 362 -20.55 -8.09 0.06
N LEU A 363 -20.00 -6.87 0.23
CA LEU A 363 -20.64 -5.61 -0.15
C LEU A 363 -20.29 -5.16 -1.57
N GLU A 364 -19.62 -6.04 -2.32
CA GLU A 364 -18.98 -5.78 -3.60
C GLU A 364 -19.91 -5.25 -4.70
N ASN A 365 -21.22 -5.44 -4.58
CA ASN A 365 -22.24 -4.99 -5.54
C ASN A 365 -23.35 -4.14 -4.91
N ASP A 366 -23.14 -3.64 -3.69
CA ASP A 366 -24.14 -2.84 -2.98
C ASP A 366 -24.12 -1.40 -3.50
N LYS A 367 -24.99 -1.12 -4.48
CA LYS A 367 -25.05 0.19 -5.17
C LYS A 367 -25.27 1.35 -4.20
N ASP A 368 -26.13 1.18 -3.20
CA ASP A 368 -26.43 2.25 -2.24
C ASP A 368 -25.15 2.66 -1.47
N ILE A 369 -24.35 1.69 -1.03
CA ILE A 369 -23.09 1.95 -0.31
C ILE A 369 -22.09 2.65 -1.23
N MET A 370 -21.96 2.17 -2.46
CA MET A 370 -20.98 2.71 -3.42
C MET A 370 -21.37 4.11 -3.90
N ASP A 371 -22.65 4.42 -4.03
CA ASP A 371 -23.14 5.74 -4.42
C ASP A 371 -22.92 6.79 -3.31
N ILE A 372 -22.93 6.37 -2.05
CA ILE A 372 -22.73 7.25 -0.88
C ILE A 372 -21.24 7.44 -0.55
N ALA A 373 -20.41 6.43 -0.81
CA ALA A 373 -18.97 6.53 -0.60
C ALA A 373 -18.35 7.60 -1.50
N VAL A 374 -17.41 8.38 -0.97
CA VAL A 374 -16.55 9.23 -1.80
C VAL A 374 -15.66 8.32 -2.68
N GLU A 375 -15.18 8.85 -3.82
CA GLU A 375 -14.36 8.12 -4.79
C GLU A 375 -13.12 7.43 -4.17
N ASN A 376 -12.65 7.91 -3.00
CA ASN A 376 -11.66 7.25 -2.16
C ASN A 376 -12.33 6.81 -0.84
N TYR A 377 -12.23 5.52 -0.53
CA TYR A 377 -12.66 4.99 0.75
C TYR A 377 -11.74 3.90 1.31
N ALA A 378 -11.68 3.82 2.64
CA ALA A 378 -11.06 2.72 3.37
C ALA A 378 -12.15 1.76 3.85
N TYR A 379 -11.81 0.48 3.85
CA TYR A 379 -12.73 -0.60 4.21
C TYR A 379 -12.26 -1.27 5.50
N ILE A 380 -13.11 -1.32 6.50
CA ILE A 380 -12.81 -1.89 7.82
C ILE A 380 -13.88 -2.92 8.17
N GLU A 381 -13.45 -4.15 8.41
CA GLU A 381 -14.32 -5.22 8.91
C GLU A 381 -14.24 -5.28 10.44
N VAL A 382 -15.39 -5.06 11.09
CA VAL A 382 -15.57 -5.18 12.54
C VAL A 382 -16.40 -6.42 12.84
N CYS A 383 -15.83 -7.30 13.66
CA CYS A 383 -16.49 -8.50 14.13
C CYS A 383 -16.94 -8.32 15.58
N VAL A 384 -18.26 -8.36 15.82
CA VAL A 384 -18.83 -8.32 17.17
C VAL A 384 -18.93 -9.74 17.71
N THR A 385 -18.32 -9.99 18.85
CA THR A 385 -18.26 -11.31 19.48
C THR A 385 -18.26 -11.17 21.01
N GLY A 386 -18.22 -12.27 21.76
CA GLY A 386 -18.35 -12.20 23.22
C GLY A 386 -17.93 -13.46 23.96
N LYS A 387 -18.52 -13.67 25.14
CA LYS A 387 -18.12 -14.69 26.11
C LYS A 387 -17.99 -16.10 25.53
N HIS A 388 -18.78 -16.48 24.53
CA HIS A 388 -18.73 -17.82 23.95
C HIS A 388 -17.39 -18.13 23.26
N ILE A 389 -16.62 -17.11 22.83
CA ILE A 389 -15.22 -17.31 22.40
C ILE A 389 -14.36 -17.85 23.55
N CYS A 390 -14.63 -17.44 24.79
CA CYS A 390 -13.94 -17.95 25.98
C CYS A 390 -14.27 -19.43 26.23
N GLU A 391 -15.51 -19.83 25.93
CA GLU A 391 -16.03 -21.17 26.23
C GLU A 391 -15.62 -22.21 25.17
N GLU A 392 -15.44 -21.79 23.92
CA GLU A 392 -15.12 -22.66 22.79
C GLU A 392 -13.70 -22.44 22.24
N ASN A 393 -12.67 -22.71 23.06
CA ASN A 393 -11.21 -22.62 22.76
C ASN A 393 -10.74 -23.09 21.35
N LYS A 394 -11.58 -23.78 20.57
CA LYS A 394 -11.31 -24.25 19.20
C LYS A 394 -11.63 -23.24 18.08
N ARG A 395 -12.40 -22.16 18.31
CA ARG A 395 -12.77 -21.19 17.24
C ARG A 395 -11.68 -20.14 16.92
N LEU A 396 -10.63 -20.02 17.74
CA LEU A 396 -9.63 -18.94 17.65
C LEU A 396 -8.69 -19.03 16.43
N ARG A 397 -8.35 -20.24 15.97
CA ARG A 397 -7.54 -20.41 14.74
C ARG A 397 -8.25 -19.96 13.46
N LYS A 398 -9.53 -19.58 13.55
CA LYS A 398 -10.34 -19.05 12.45
C LYS A 398 -10.49 -17.52 12.49
N LEU A 399 -9.96 -16.84 13.51
CA LEU A 399 -10.00 -15.38 13.58
C LEU A 399 -8.99 -14.80 12.59
N LYS A 400 -9.49 -14.07 11.60
CA LYS A 400 -8.65 -13.42 10.58
C LYS A 400 -7.77 -12.33 11.21
N GLU A 401 -6.59 -12.09 10.66
CA GLU A 401 -5.63 -11.09 11.17
C GLU A 401 -5.98 -9.66 10.78
N ASP A 402 -6.70 -9.50 9.68
CA ASP A 402 -7.11 -8.23 9.07
C ASP A 402 -8.40 -7.63 9.67
N ARG A 403 -9.04 -8.30 10.63
CA ARG A 403 -10.30 -7.86 11.24
C ARG A 403 -10.09 -7.13 12.57
N VAL A 404 -10.95 -6.14 12.81
CA VAL A 404 -11.14 -5.54 14.12
C VAL A 404 -12.18 -6.34 14.90
N TYR A 405 -11.96 -6.55 16.19
CA TYR A 405 -12.88 -7.29 17.05
C TYR A 405 -13.45 -6.38 18.14
N MET A 406 -14.78 -6.32 18.25
CA MET A 406 -15.48 -5.71 19.38
C MET A 406 -16.08 -6.79 20.27
N LEU A 407 -15.60 -6.86 21.51
CA LEU A 407 -16.00 -7.84 22.50
C LEU A 407 -17.15 -7.31 23.34
N ASN A 408 -18.36 -7.77 23.03
CA ASN A 408 -19.59 -7.46 23.72
C ASN A 408 -20.00 -8.61 24.66
N LEU A 409 -20.79 -8.31 25.70
CA LEU A 409 -21.24 -9.27 26.72
C LEU A 409 -20.06 -9.95 27.47
N VAL A 410 -18.95 -9.23 27.63
CA VAL A 410 -17.75 -9.68 28.34
C VAL A 410 -17.47 -8.77 29.54
N SER A 411 -17.25 -9.35 30.72
CA SER A 411 -16.85 -8.61 31.93
C SER A 411 -15.42 -8.07 31.82
N ALA A 412 -15.01 -7.16 32.71
CA ALA A 412 -13.66 -6.62 32.70
C ALA A 412 -12.62 -7.74 32.91
N THR A 413 -12.91 -8.61 33.87
CA THR A 413 -12.07 -9.77 34.18
C THR A 413 -11.97 -10.71 33.00
N GLN A 414 -13.10 -11.06 32.36
CA GLN A 414 -13.11 -11.95 31.20
C GLN A 414 -12.38 -11.34 30.00
N PHE A 415 -12.46 -10.02 29.82
CA PHE A 415 -11.72 -9.33 28.77
C PHE A 415 -10.20 -9.46 28.98
N TYR A 416 -9.72 -9.33 30.22
CA TYR A 416 -8.31 -9.55 30.53
C TYR A 416 -7.89 -11.02 30.51
N GLU A 417 -8.80 -11.97 30.69
CA GLU A 417 -8.52 -13.40 30.50
C GLU A 417 -8.28 -13.74 29.01
N LEU A 418 -8.85 -12.96 28.09
CA LEU A 418 -8.69 -13.13 26.65
C LEU A 418 -7.39 -12.53 26.09
N THR A 419 -6.55 -11.90 26.92
CA THR A 419 -5.33 -11.19 26.48
C THR A 419 -4.35 -12.06 25.72
N ASP A 420 -4.11 -13.27 26.23
CA ASP A 420 -3.16 -14.20 25.62
C ASP A 420 -3.73 -14.76 24.31
N MET A 421 -5.06 -14.89 24.22
CA MET A 421 -5.78 -15.47 23.08
C MET A 421 -5.95 -14.49 21.92
N LEU A 422 -6.02 -13.19 22.21
CA LEU A 422 -6.23 -12.12 21.24
C LEU A 422 -4.95 -11.30 20.97
N LYS A 423 -3.80 -11.81 21.43
CA LYS A 423 -2.51 -11.17 21.25
C LYS A 423 -2.22 -10.94 19.76
N GLY A 424 -1.89 -9.69 19.42
CA GLY A 424 -1.59 -9.28 18.04
C GLY A 424 -2.83 -8.94 17.19
N LYS A 425 -4.04 -9.09 17.73
CA LYS A 425 -5.28 -8.69 17.07
C LYS A 425 -5.72 -7.31 17.56
N LYS A 426 -6.40 -6.54 16.69
CA LYS A 426 -7.05 -5.27 17.06
C LYS A 426 -8.37 -5.59 17.77
N CYS A 427 -8.38 -5.51 19.10
CA CYS A 427 -9.52 -5.90 19.92
C CYS A 427 -9.91 -4.81 20.91
N TYR A 428 -11.21 -4.53 20.98
CA TYR A 428 -11.81 -3.50 21.81
C TYR A 428 -12.91 -4.12 22.66
N ARG A 429 -13.07 -3.66 23.91
CA ARG A 429 -14.18 -4.10 24.76
C ARG A 429 -15.34 -3.12 24.66
N GLU A 430 -16.53 -3.64 24.38
CA GLU A 430 -17.77 -2.87 24.49
C GLU A 430 -18.23 -2.90 25.97
N PRO A 431 -18.40 -1.74 26.64
CA PRO A 431 -18.98 -1.69 27.96
C PRO A 431 -20.47 -2.08 27.90
N CYS A 432 -21.08 -2.33 29.05
CA CYS A 432 -22.53 -2.53 29.10
C CYS A 432 -23.22 -1.18 28.89
N ILE A 433 -23.93 -1.05 27.76
CA ILE A 433 -24.74 0.11 27.41
C ILE A 433 -26.18 -0.39 27.25
N TYR A 434 -27.12 0.22 27.96
CA TYR A 434 -28.53 -0.21 27.96
C TYR A 434 -29.34 0.52 26.88
N ASP A 435 -29.14 1.83 26.76
CA ASP A 435 -29.66 2.63 25.66
C ASP A 435 -28.48 3.13 24.81
N TRP A 436 -28.48 2.75 23.54
CA TRP A 436 -27.41 3.05 22.59
C TRP A 436 -27.18 4.55 22.36
N CYS A 437 -28.16 5.41 22.73
CA CYS A 437 -28.07 6.86 22.57
C CYS A 437 -27.75 7.62 23.86
N GLU A 438 -27.42 6.92 24.95
CA GLU A 438 -26.91 7.53 26.18
C GLU A 438 -25.41 7.83 26.10
N ASP A 439 -25.00 8.92 26.77
CA ASP A 439 -23.59 9.27 26.90
C ASP A 439 -22.85 8.20 27.72
N ASN A 440 -21.82 7.59 27.12
CA ASN A 440 -21.00 6.58 27.78
C ASN A 440 -19.50 6.90 27.66
N PRO A 441 -18.89 7.53 28.68
CA PRO A 441 -17.48 7.90 28.65
C PRO A 441 -16.54 6.71 28.41
N ILE A 442 -16.89 5.51 28.88
CA ILE A 442 -16.07 4.32 28.70
C ILE A 442 -16.11 3.86 27.23
N PHE A 443 -17.28 3.92 26.60
CA PHE A 443 -17.41 3.62 25.18
C PHE A 443 -16.75 4.69 24.31
N ASP A 444 -16.86 5.96 24.69
CA ASP A 444 -16.18 7.07 24.03
C ASP A 444 -14.67 6.83 24.00
N GLU A 445 -14.06 6.40 25.11
CA GLU A 445 -12.64 6.00 25.17
C GLU A 445 -12.32 4.83 24.22
N THR A 446 -13.13 3.77 24.23
CA THR A 446 -12.99 2.66 23.29
C THR A 446 -13.03 3.13 21.83
N MET A 447 -13.93 4.04 21.50
CA MET A 447 -14.10 4.57 20.13
C MET A 447 -12.97 5.53 19.73
N ASN A 448 -12.39 6.26 20.68
CA ASN A 448 -11.21 7.08 20.42
C ASN A 448 -10.01 6.21 20.05
N ASP A 449 -9.79 5.09 20.76
CA ASP A 449 -8.77 4.11 20.38
C ASP A 449 -9.05 3.48 19.01
N PHE A 450 -10.32 3.16 18.72
CA PHE A 450 -10.73 2.64 17.42
C PHE A 450 -10.43 3.63 16.29
N LEU A 451 -10.77 4.92 16.47
CA LEU A 451 -10.46 6.00 15.52
C LEU A 451 -8.96 6.06 15.27
N GLN A 452 -8.15 6.13 16.32
CA GLN A 452 -6.71 6.27 16.21
C GLN A 452 -6.05 5.10 15.46
N ASP A 453 -6.53 3.87 15.67
CA ASP A 453 -5.94 2.65 15.08
C ASP A 453 -6.39 2.32 13.66
N ASN A 454 -7.57 2.82 13.27
CA ASN A 454 -8.24 2.36 12.05
C ASN A 454 -8.68 3.51 11.14
N LEU A 455 -8.77 4.74 11.66
CA LEU A 455 -9.32 5.93 11.02
C LEU A 455 -8.37 7.14 11.25
N SER A 456 -7.07 6.95 11.03
CA SER A 456 -6.03 7.90 11.44
C SER A 456 -6.16 9.29 10.80
N GLU A 457 -6.61 9.38 9.54
CA GLU A 457 -6.81 10.67 8.87
C GLU A 457 -7.94 11.48 9.54
N LEU A 458 -9.08 10.82 9.84
CA LEU A 458 -10.16 11.45 10.62
C LEU A 458 -9.72 11.80 12.04
N TRP A 459 -8.84 11.00 12.65
CA TRP A 459 -8.32 11.27 13.99
C TRP A 459 -7.47 12.56 14.02
N GLU A 460 -6.56 12.73 13.07
CA GLU A 460 -5.71 13.92 12.97
C GLU A 460 -6.53 15.20 12.80
N ASP A 461 -7.60 15.14 12.01
CA ASP A 461 -8.50 16.27 11.79
C ASP A 461 -9.37 16.59 13.02
N CYS A 462 -9.88 15.56 13.70
CA CYS A 462 -10.86 15.74 14.78
C CYS A 462 -10.22 15.89 16.16
N ARG A 463 -9.01 15.38 16.39
CA ARG A 463 -8.36 15.26 17.71
C ARG A 463 -6.84 15.55 17.67
N PRO A 464 -6.39 16.66 17.05
CA PRO A 464 -4.96 16.94 16.87
C PRO A 464 -4.18 17.09 18.18
N ASP A 465 -4.82 17.59 19.25
CA ASP A 465 -4.17 17.93 20.53
C ASP A 465 -4.20 16.79 21.56
N ARG A 466 -4.81 15.65 21.22
CA ARG A 466 -4.95 14.54 22.17
C ARG A 466 -3.71 13.65 22.11
N LEU A 467 -2.91 13.69 23.19
CA LEU A 467 -1.86 12.71 23.43
C LEU A 467 -2.43 11.28 23.36
N LYS A 468 -1.67 10.36 22.77
CA LYS A 468 -2.01 8.95 22.64
C LYS A 468 -2.13 8.31 24.04
N GLU A 469 -3.31 8.39 24.62
CA GLU A 469 -3.68 7.72 25.86
C GLU A 469 -4.45 6.44 25.49
N CYS A 470 -3.73 5.31 25.44
CA CYS A 470 -4.22 3.99 25.03
C CYS A 470 -5.19 3.35 26.06
N ILE A 471 -6.22 4.07 26.54
CA ILE A 471 -7.02 3.73 27.74
C ILE A 471 -7.95 2.52 27.52
N GLY A 472 -8.50 2.36 26.32
CA GLY A 472 -9.35 1.23 25.90
C GLY A 472 -8.58 0.04 25.31
N ARG A 473 -7.24 0.13 25.23
CA ARG A 473 -6.37 -0.92 24.68
C ARG A 473 -5.94 -1.92 25.74
N LEU A 474 -5.93 -3.18 25.31
CA LEU A 474 -5.42 -4.29 26.11
C LEU A 474 -3.88 -4.32 26.24
N TYR A 475 -3.13 -3.60 25.40
CA TYR A 475 -1.69 -3.88 25.19
C TYR A 475 -0.73 -3.28 26.23
N GLU A 476 -1.00 -2.12 26.82
CA GLU A 476 0.01 -1.44 27.68
C GLU A 476 0.12 -1.99 29.11
N LYS A 477 -0.83 -2.81 29.58
CA LYS A 477 -0.65 -3.62 30.81
C LYS A 477 0.17 -4.89 30.58
N ILE A 478 0.33 -5.33 29.32
CA ILE A 478 1.06 -6.57 28.99
C ILE A 478 2.56 -6.30 28.81
N SER A 479 2.96 -5.10 28.36
CA SER A 479 4.39 -4.74 28.25
C SER A 479 5.02 -4.26 29.56
N SER A 480 4.23 -3.82 30.54
CA SER A 480 4.71 -3.21 31.79
C SER A 480 4.75 -4.15 33.01
N ILE A 481 4.15 -5.34 32.95
CA ILE A 481 4.29 -6.36 34.01
C ILE A 481 5.56 -7.18 33.76
N ARG A 482 6.72 -6.57 34.03
CA ARG A 482 7.90 -7.34 34.43
C ARG A 482 7.53 -8.05 35.73
N TYR A 483 7.24 -9.34 35.65
CA TYR A 483 7.19 -10.23 36.79
C TYR A 483 8.52 -10.11 37.57
N PHE A 484 8.53 -9.34 38.67
CA PHE A 484 9.53 -9.49 39.73
C PHE A 484 9.29 -10.82 40.45
N LYS A 485 9.67 -11.93 39.80
CA LYS A 485 9.81 -13.23 40.46
C LYS A 485 11.25 -13.36 40.93
N GLY A 486 11.50 -13.12 42.22
CA GLY A 486 12.83 -13.38 42.75
C GLY A 486 13.20 -12.92 44.16
N VAL A 487 12.29 -12.73 45.11
CA VAL A 487 12.67 -12.69 46.54
C VAL A 487 12.10 -13.92 47.24
N LYS A 488 12.91 -14.98 47.31
CA LYS A 488 12.66 -16.12 48.19
C LYS A 488 12.72 -15.64 49.64
N LYS A 489 11.57 -15.51 50.29
CA LYS A 489 11.49 -15.56 51.76
C LYS A 489 11.94 -16.95 52.22
N LYS A 490 13.16 -17.05 52.75
CA LYS A 490 13.56 -18.18 53.62
C LYS A 490 12.59 -18.20 54.81
N LYS A 491 11.76 -19.25 54.91
CA LYS A 491 11.15 -19.64 56.19
C LYS A 491 12.13 -20.55 56.91
N SER A 492 12.41 -20.18 58.15
CA SER A 492 13.12 -20.95 59.16
C SER A 492 12.41 -22.27 59.47
N ARG A 493 13.15 -23.37 59.43
CA ARG A 493 13.25 -24.35 60.51
C ARG A 493 14.49 -25.21 60.29
#